data_AF-W3RHI6-F1
#
_entry.id   AF-W3RHI6-F1
#
_cell.length_a   1.000
_cell.length_b   1.000
_cell.length_c   1.000
_cell.angle_alpha   90.00
_cell.angle_beta   90.00
_cell.angle_gamma   90.00
#
_symmetry.space_group_name_H-M   'P 1'
#
loop_
_entity.id
_entity.type
_entity.pdbx_description
1 polymer ?
#
loop_
_entity_poly.entity_id
_entity_poly.type
_entity_poly.pdbx_seq_one_letter_code
_entity_poly.pdbx_strand_id
1 'polypeptide(L)' 'MPRKLIAFDDETMSALAQLGRDRMATIQDLADEAFADLLKKHGVPIDLKDALRKSARSPAEKAKLRRHS' A
#
# COMPACT_ATOMS: atom_id res chain seq x y z
N MET A 1 19.04 6.88 -5.28
CA MET A 1 17.76 7.61 -5.10
C MET A 1 17.80 8.34 -3.76
N PRO A 2 17.22 9.54 -3.61
CA PRO A 2 17.22 10.26 -2.34
C PRO A 2 16.45 9.47 -1.27
N ARG A 3 17.03 9.36 -0.07
CA ARG A 3 16.41 8.70 1.08
C ARG A 3 15.25 9.56 1.58
N LYS A 4 14.06 8.95 1.69
CA LYS A 4 12.89 9.55 2.35
C LYS A 4 12.94 9.19 3.83
N LEU A 5 12.64 10.15 4.72
CA LEU A 5 12.57 9.95 6.16
C LEU A 5 11.13 10.23 6.61
N ILE A 6 10.60 9.37 7.46
CA ILE A 6 9.28 9.52 8.09
C ILE A 6 9.53 9.55 9.59
N ALA A 7 9.07 10.62 10.25
CA ALA A 7 9.13 10.73 11.70
C ALA A 7 7.91 10.06 12.33
N PHE A 8 8.15 9.32 13.41
CA PHE A 8 7.12 8.80 14.29
C PHE A 8 7.36 9.40 15.68
N ASP A 9 6.29 9.72 16.40
CA ASP A 9 6.39 9.96 17.83
C ASP A 9 6.69 8.64 18.57
N ASP A 10 7.16 8.75 19.80
CA ASP A 10 7.61 7.61 20.60
C ASP A 10 6.47 6.61 20.90
N GLU A 11 5.24 7.11 21.08
CA GLU A 11 4.07 6.28 21.38
C GLU A 11 3.70 5.43 20.15
N THR A 12 3.60 6.06 18.98
CA THR A 12 3.35 5.39 17.70
C THR A 12 4.44 4.37 17.39
N MET A 13 5.72 4.72 17.59
CA MET A 13 6.82 3.79 17.33
C MET A 13 6.79 2.58 18.27
N SER A 14 6.46 2.79 19.55
CA SER A 14 6.30 1.71 20.53
C SER A 14 5.16 0.77 20.15
N ALA A 15 4.01 1.33 19.75
CA ALA A 15 2.86 0.55 19.30
C ALA A 15 3.17 -0.27 18.03
N LEU A 16 3.85 0.33 17.05
CA LEU A 16 4.29 -0.37 15.84
C LEU A 16 5.27 -1.51 16.15
N ALA A 17 6.21 -1.30 17.09
CA ALA A 17 7.14 -2.33 17.52
C ALA A 17 6.44 -3.48 18.23
N GLN A 18 5.44 -3.19 19.06
CA GLN A 18 4.61 -4.21 19.71
C GLN A 18 3.81 -5.01 18.67
N LEU A 19 3.16 -4.32 17.73
CA LEU A 19 2.40 -4.96 16.65
C LEU A 19 3.29 -5.88 15.80
N GLY A 20 4.52 -5.44 15.51
CA GLY A 20 5.51 -6.27 14.79
C GLY A 20 5.83 -7.56 15.55
N ARG A 21 6.07 -7.48 16.86
CA ARG A 21 6.29 -8.68 17.70
C ARG A 21 5.09 -9.62 17.68
N ASP A 22 3.89 -9.07 17.86
CA ASP A 22 2.65 -9.86 17.93
C ASP A 22 2.34 -10.57 16.60
N ARG A 23 2.67 -9.95 15.47
CA ARG A 23 2.48 -10.52 14.12
C ARG A 23 3.71 -11.27 13.59
N MET A 24 4.79 -11.37 14.36
CA MET A 24 6.09 -11.89 13.90
C MET A 24 6.58 -11.22 12.61
N ALA A 25 6.38 -9.90 12.50
CA ALA A 25 6.68 -9.08 11.34
C ALA A 25 7.65 -7.94 11.67
N THR A 26 8.38 -7.47 10.68
CA THR A 26 9.23 -6.29 10.82
C THR A 26 8.43 -5.00 10.62
N ILE A 27 8.94 -3.86 11.07
CA ILE A 27 8.35 -2.54 10.76
C ILE A 27 8.25 -2.31 9.26
N GLN A 28 9.19 -2.84 8.47
CA GLN A 28 9.16 -2.73 7.02
C GLN A 28 7.98 -3.50 6.42
N ASP A 29 7.73 -4.74 6.89
CA ASP A 29 6.59 -5.54 6.43
C ASP A 29 5.26 -4.84 6.73
N LEU A 30 5.13 -4.25 7.92
CA LEU A 30 3.95 -3.47 8.30
C LEU A 30 3.79 -2.22 7.43
N ALA A 31 4.89 -1.55 7.09
CA ALA A 31 4.87 -0.38 6.21
C ALA A 31 4.48 -0.75 4.78
N ASP A 32 5.04 -1.84 4.24
CA ASP A 32 4.72 -2.33 2.90
C ASP A 32 3.24 -2.74 2.79
N GLU A 33 2.70 -3.42 3.80
CA GLU A 33 1.27 -3.75 3.91
C GLU A 33 0.41 -2.48 3.92
N ALA A 34 0.71 -1.53 4.83
CA ALA A 34 -0.05 -0.29 4.98
C ALA A 34 -0.01 0.58 3.72
N PHE A 35 1.15 0.72 3.08
CA PHE A 35 1.28 1.47 1.84
C PHE A 35 0.57 0.79 0.67
N ALA A 36 0.67 -0.53 0.55
CA ALA A 36 -0.05 -1.26 -0.50
C ALA A 36 -1.56 -1.06 -0.38
N ASP A 37 -2.12 -1.19 0.82
CA ASP A 37 -3.54 -0.98 1.08
C ASP A 37 -3.97 0.46 0.81
N LEU A 38 -3.17 1.45 1.24
CA LEU A 38 -3.43 2.87 0.97
C LEU A 38 -3.45 3.14 -0.54
N LEU A 39 -2.40 2.74 -1.26
CA LEU A 39 -2.29 2.97 -2.70
C LEU A 39 -3.42 2.28 -3.47
N LYS A 40 -3.76 1.05 -3.09
CA LYS A 40 -4.87 0.29 -3.68
C LYS A 40 -6.21 1.01 -3.50
N LYS A 41 -6.50 1.51 -2.29
CA LYS A 41 -7.73 2.28 -2.00
C LYS A 41 -7.86 3.54 -2.86
N HIS A 42 -6.74 4.18 -3.21
CA HIS A 42 -6.72 5.37 -4.06
C HIS A 42 -6.53 5.06 -5.55
N GLY A 43 -6.56 3.78 -5.95
CA GLY A 43 -6.42 3.40 -7.36
C GLY A 43 -5.01 3.57 -7.92
N VAL A 44 -4.01 3.78 -7.07
CA VAL A 44 -2.60 3.82 -7.46
C VAL A 44 -2.08 2.37 -7.64
N PRO A 45 -1.32 2.05 -8.68
CA PRO A 45 -0.68 0.74 -8.81
C PRO A 45 0.42 0.56 -7.76
N ILE A 46 0.50 -0.62 -7.13
CA ILE A 46 1.47 -0.92 -6.07
C ILE A 46 2.79 -1.49 -6.60
N ASP A 47 2.78 -2.08 -7.79
CA ASP A 47 3.98 -2.56 -8.48
C ASP A 47 3.90 -2.31 -10.00
N LEU A 48 5.01 -2.62 -10.71
CA LEU A 48 5.08 -2.47 -12.18
C LEU A 48 4.08 -3.38 -12.90
N LYS A 49 3.80 -4.58 -12.39
CA LYS A 49 2.88 -5.55 -13.00
C LYS A 49 1.44 -5.04 -12.94
N ASP A 50 1.04 -4.48 -11.82
CA ASP A 50 -0.25 -3.83 -11.59
C ASP A 50 -0.40 -2.57 -12.44
N ALA A 51 0.69 -1.79 -12.59
CA ALA A 51 0.71 -0.63 -13.48
C ALA A 51 0.47 -1.05 -14.93
N LEU A 52 1.21 -2.06 -15.41
CA LEU A 52 1.05 -2.60 -16.77
C LEU A 52 -0.36 -3.16 -16.99
N ARG A 53 -0.89 -3.90 -16.00
CA ARG A 53 -2.26 -4.44 -16.07
C ARG A 53 -3.32 -3.34 -16.14
N LYS A 54 -3.20 -2.27 -15.34
CA LYS A 54 -4.12 -1.12 -15.39
C LYS A 54 -4.03 -0.36 -16.72
N SER A 55 -2.83 -0.22 -17.28
CA SER A 55 -2.61 0.43 -18.57
C SER A 55 -3.17 -0.39 -19.74
N ALA A 56 -3.09 -1.71 -19.67
CA ALA A 56 -3.60 -2.62 -20.70
C ALA A 56 -5.13 -2.85 -20.63
N ARG A 57 -5.84 -2.37 -19.59
CA ARG A 57 -7.28 -2.56 -19.47
C ARG A 57 -8.06 -1.79 -20.53
N SER A 58 -8.88 -2.53 -21.27
CA SER A 58 -9.78 -2.04 -22.31
C SER A 58 -10.85 -1.07 -21.74
N PRO A 59 -11.35 -0.11 -22.53
CA PRO A 59 -12.42 0.81 -22.11
C PRO A 59 -13.68 0.11 -21.58
N ALA A 60 -14.02 -1.05 -22.15
CA ALA A 60 -15.17 -1.87 -21.72
C ALA A 60 -15.01 -2.43 -20.29
N GLU A 61 -13.79 -2.73 -19.87
CA GLU A 61 -13.47 -3.22 -18.53
C GLU A 61 -13.56 -2.08 -17.49
N LYS A 62 -13.12 -0.87 -17.87
CA LYS A 62 -13.23 0.34 -17.04
C LYS A 62 -14.71 0.74 -16.81
N ALA A 63 -15.59 0.49 -17.78
CA ALA A 63 -17.02 0.78 -17.68
C ALA A 63 -17.79 -0.19 -16.75
N LYS A 64 -17.32 -1.43 -16.55
CA LYS A 64 -17.93 -2.38 -15.61
C LYS A 64 -17.59 -2.04 -14.15
N LEU A 65 -16.37 -1.57 -13.88
CA LEU A 65 -15.94 -1.22 -12.52
C LEU A 65 -16.75 -0.04 -11.93
N ARG A 66 -17.15 0.92 -12.78
CA ARG A 66 -17.97 2.08 -12.38
C ARG A 66 -19.44 1.76 -12.07
N ARG A 67 -19.88 0.51 -12.31
CA ARG A 67 -21.27 0.07 -12.09
C ARG A 67 -21.46 -0.70 -10.77
N HIS A 68 -20.40 -0.94 -10.02
CA HIS A 68 -20.41 -1.68 -8.75
C HIS A 68 -19.74 -0.89 -7.61
N SER A 69 -19.82 0.45 -7.65
CA SER A 69 -19.40 1.34 -6.56
C SER A 69 -20.56 2.22 -6.12
#